data_AF-A0A0B7BVB8-F1
#
_entry.id   AF-A0A0B7BVB8-F1
#
_cell.length_a   1.000
_cell.length_b   1.000
_cell.length_c   1.000
_cell.angle_alpha   90.00
_cell.angle_beta   90.00
_cell.angle_gamma   90.00
#
_symmetry.space_group_name_H-M   'P 1'
#
loop_
_entity.id
_entity.type
_entity.pdbx_description
1 polymer ?
#
loop_
_entity_poly.entity_id
_entity_poly.type
_entity_poly.pdbx_seq_one_letter_code
_entity_poly.pdbx_strand_id
1 'polypeptide(L)'
;GDDEAVTSGVSSANSVRAQTYRNQACQELEMNVSQVQEENMRLLQDLLEAQRQYQILLQQTLEEKKISILQLRVILTGKGGQDSSRETSLSREEEPVQTTRSSDTDSTYDQKLILWLQKLQFDQETINTVCQEEYTLKDMLELVTWNDVKQLQIRGGLRCRLWRAVLEHRTKDLDNG
;
A
#
# COMPACT_ATOMS: atom_id res chain seq x y z
N GLY A 1 -12.96 -68.74 -69.00
CA GLY A 1 -13.22 -68.16 -67.69
C GLY A 1 -11.90 -68.14 -67.01
N ASP A 2 -11.26 -66.98 -66.93
CA ASP A 2 -9.88 -66.82 -66.42
C ASP A 2 -9.65 -65.40 -65.85
N ASP A 3 -10.61 -64.86 -65.07
CA ASP A 3 -10.49 -63.51 -64.49
C ASP A 3 -10.47 -63.49 -62.94
N GLU A 4 -10.41 -64.64 -62.28
CA GLU A 4 -10.53 -64.70 -60.80
C GLU A 4 -9.19 -64.80 -60.06
N ALA A 5 -8.08 -65.12 -60.75
CA ALA A 5 -6.81 -65.42 -60.09
C ALA A 5 -5.88 -64.21 -59.87
N VAL A 6 -6.12 -63.07 -60.54
CA VAL A 6 -5.17 -61.94 -60.54
C VAL A 6 -5.45 -60.92 -59.43
N THR A 7 -6.62 -60.93 -58.80
CA THR A 7 -7.05 -59.88 -57.84
C THR A 7 -6.64 -60.16 -56.39
N SER A 8 -6.44 -61.43 -56.00
CA SER A 8 -6.14 -61.83 -54.61
C SER A 8 -4.78 -61.35 -54.10
N GLY A 9 -3.76 -61.28 -54.97
CA GLY A 9 -2.44 -60.75 -54.61
C GLY A 9 -2.42 -59.22 -54.44
N VAL A 10 -3.22 -58.51 -55.23
CA VAL A 10 -3.28 -57.03 -55.23
C VAL A 10 -4.00 -56.52 -53.97
N SER A 11 -5.09 -57.18 -53.56
CA SER A 11 -5.80 -56.87 -52.31
C SER A 11 -4.94 -57.11 -51.06
N SER A 12 -4.11 -58.16 -51.06
CA SER A 12 -3.18 -58.42 -49.96
C SER A 12 -2.07 -57.38 -49.89
N ALA A 13 -1.51 -56.97 -51.03
CA ALA A 13 -0.52 -55.90 -51.09
C ALA A 13 -1.10 -54.53 -50.69
N ASN A 14 -2.34 -54.23 -51.08
CA ASN A 14 -3.03 -53.00 -50.73
C ASN A 14 -3.41 -52.96 -49.24
N SER A 15 -3.79 -54.09 -48.65
CA SER A 15 -4.04 -54.25 -47.21
C SER A 15 -2.78 -54.02 -46.37
N VAL A 16 -1.64 -54.59 -46.79
CA VAL A 16 -0.35 -54.36 -46.13
C VAL A 16 0.04 -52.88 -46.19
N ARG A 17 -0.15 -52.23 -47.34
CA ARG A 17 0.08 -50.78 -47.51
C ARG A 17 -0.82 -49.95 -46.59
N ALA A 18 -2.11 -50.24 -46.57
CA ALA A 18 -3.07 -49.57 -45.69
C ALA A 18 -2.69 -49.74 -44.21
N GLN A 19 -2.25 -50.93 -43.80
CA GLN A 19 -1.78 -51.18 -42.44
C GLN A 19 -0.49 -50.41 -42.12
N THR A 20 0.45 -50.27 -43.07
CA THR A 20 1.64 -49.44 -42.86
C THR A 20 1.30 -47.96 -42.68
N TYR A 21 0.37 -47.41 -43.49
CA TYR A 21 -0.08 -46.03 -43.32
C TYR A 21 -0.79 -45.82 -41.97
N ARG A 22 -1.63 -46.78 -41.56
CA ARG A 22 -2.31 -46.73 -40.27
C ARG A 22 -1.32 -46.76 -39.11
N ASN A 23 -0.29 -47.60 -39.20
CA ASN A 23 0.75 -47.68 -38.17
C ASN A 23 1.60 -46.40 -38.11
N GLN A 24 1.94 -45.80 -39.25
CA GLN A 24 2.65 -44.51 -39.31
C GLN A 24 1.81 -43.40 -38.69
N ALA A 25 0.53 -43.29 -39.04
CA ALA A 25 -0.38 -42.30 -38.46
C ALA A 25 -0.54 -42.48 -36.94
N CYS A 26 -0.60 -43.73 -36.44
CA CYS A 26 -0.61 -44.01 -35.01
C CYS A 26 0.69 -43.56 -34.32
N GLN A 27 1.85 -43.82 -34.91
CA GLN A 27 3.14 -43.40 -34.36
C GLN A 27 3.28 -41.87 -34.33
N GLU A 28 2.83 -41.16 -35.37
CA GLU A 28 2.82 -39.69 -35.39
C GLU A 28 1.92 -39.12 -34.30
N LEU A 29 0.73 -39.69 -34.10
CA LEU A 29 -0.17 -39.30 -33.00
C LEU A 29 0.46 -39.55 -31.62
N GLU A 30 1.12 -40.69 -31.43
CA GLU A 30 1.84 -41.00 -30.18
C GLU A 30 2.97 -40.01 -29.91
N MET A 31 3.76 -39.64 -30.93
CA MET A 31 4.79 -38.61 -30.81
C MET A 31 4.20 -37.25 -30.44
N ASN A 32 3.11 -36.83 -31.09
CA ASN A 32 2.45 -35.55 -30.79
C ASN A 32 1.92 -35.50 -29.36
N VAL A 33 1.30 -36.58 -28.88
CA VAL A 33 0.82 -36.68 -27.50
C VAL A 33 2.01 -36.60 -26.53
N SER A 34 3.10 -37.31 -26.81
CA SER A 34 4.32 -37.25 -25.98
C SER A 34 4.89 -35.83 -25.92
N GLN A 35 4.97 -35.14 -27.05
CA GLN A 35 5.48 -33.77 -27.12
C GLN A 35 4.62 -32.80 -26.31
N VAL A 36 3.29 -32.86 -26.47
CA VAL A 36 2.37 -32.00 -25.72
C VAL A 36 2.42 -32.29 -24.22
N GLN A 37 2.58 -33.56 -23.82
CA GLN A 37 2.76 -33.93 -22.42
C GLN A 37 4.05 -33.34 -21.84
N GLU A 38 5.16 -33.41 -22.60
CA GLU A 38 6.43 -32.82 -22.19
C GLU A 38 6.34 -31.29 -22.08
N GLU A 39 5.73 -30.62 -23.05
CA GLU A 39 5.49 -29.17 -23.02
C GLU A 39 4.60 -28.76 -21.84
N ASN A 40 3.53 -29.51 -21.55
CA ASN A 40 2.69 -29.25 -20.38
C ASN A 40 3.46 -29.37 -19.07
N MET A 41 4.32 -30.39 -18.94
CA MET A 41 5.16 -30.58 -17.75
C MET A 41 6.17 -29.43 -17.60
N ARG A 42 6.79 -29.00 -18.70
CA ARG A 42 7.70 -27.86 -18.72
C ARG A 42 7.00 -26.56 -18.32
N LEU A 43 5.85 -26.26 -18.91
CA LEU A 43 5.07 -25.06 -18.59
C LEU A 43 4.60 -25.06 -17.13
N LEU A 44 4.22 -26.21 -16.59
CA LEU A 44 3.86 -26.33 -15.17
C LEU A 44 5.07 -26.03 -14.28
N GLN A 45 6.26 -26.52 -14.65
CA GLN A 45 7.48 -26.24 -13.91
C GLN A 45 7.85 -24.75 -13.96
N ASP A 46 7.74 -24.12 -15.13
CA ASP A 46 7.98 -22.69 -15.31
C ASP A 46 6.98 -21.85 -14.49
N LEU A 47 5.71 -22.26 -14.43
CA LEU A 47 4.68 -21.59 -13.62
C LEU A 47 4.98 -21.68 -12.12
N LEU A 48 5.38 -22.87 -11.63
CA LEU A 48 5.75 -23.07 -10.24
C LEU A 48 6.98 -22.24 -9.85
N GLU A 49 7.97 -22.17 -10.73
CA GLU A 49 9.17 -21.36 -10.52
C GLU A 49 8.83 -19.85 -10.52
N ALA A 50 8.00 -19.39 -11.44
CA ALA A 50 7.52 -18.01 -11.46
C ALA A 50 6.73 -17.65 -10.18
N GLN A 51 5.87 -18.56 -9.71
CA GLN A 51 5.15 -18.38 -8.43
C GLN A 51 6.11 -18.27 -7.25
N ARG A 52 7.13 -19.14 -7.20
CA ARG A 52 8.15 -19.12 -6.15
C ARG A 52 8.94 -17.81 -6.16
N GLN A 53 9.41 -17.39 -7.33
CA GLN A 53 10.16 -16.15 -7.51
C GLN A 53 9.32 -14.93 -7.11
N TYR A 54 8.05 -14.89 -7.51
CA TYR A 54 7.12 -13.84 -7.10
C TYR A 54 6.95 -13.79 -5.58
N GLN A 55 6.80 -14.96 -4.93
CA GLN A 55 6.63 -15.03 -3.48
C GLN A 55 7.88 -14.52 -2.73
N ILE A 56 9.08 -14.84 -3.22
CA ILE A 56 10.34 -14.33 -2.68
C ILE A 56 10.41 -12.80 -2.83
N LEU A 57 10.13 -12.29 -4.03
CA LEU A 57 10.17 -10.85 -4.31
C LEU A 57 9.17 -10.08 -3.43
N LEU A 58 7.97 -10.64 -3.25
CA LEU A 58 6.94 -10.06 -2.39
C LEU A 58 7.42 -9.98 -0.93
N GLN A 59 8.01 -11.05 -0.41
CA GLN A 59 8.57 -11.08 0.95
C GLN A 59 9.69 -10.05 1.11
N GLN A 60 10.63 -10.02 0.17
CA GLN A 60 11.74 -9.06 0.17
C GLN A 60 11.22 -7.62 0.15
N THR A 61 10.29 -7.31 -0.75
CA THR A 61 9.68 -5.97 -0.84
C THR A 61 9.01 -5.58 0.48
N LEU A 62 8.30 -6.51 1.11
CA LEU A 62 7.61 -6.27 2.38
C LEU A 62 8.61 -6.01 3.53
N GLU A 63 9.71 -6.75 3.60
CA GLU A 63 10.79 -6.52 4.55
C GLU A 63 11.49 -5.18 4.33
N GLU A 64 11.81 -4.84 3.08
CA GLU A 64 12.39 -3.56 2.71
C GLU A 64 11.47 -2.39 3.11
N LYS A 65 10.16 -2.51 2.85
CA LYS A 65 9.17 -1.49 3.27
C LYS A 65 9.06 -1.39 4.80
N LYS A 66 9.11 -2.50 5.53
CA LYS A 66 9.15 -2.47 7.01
C LYS A 66 10.38 -1.70 7.51
N ILE A 67 11.56 -1.98 6.95
CA ILE A 67 12.79 -1.28 7.32
C ILE A 67 12.69 0.20 6.97
N SER A 68 12.20 0.54 5.79
CA SER A 68 11.99 1.93 5.36
C SER A 68 11.05 2.68 6.31
N ILE A 69 9.94 2.06 6.72
CA ILE A 69 9.02 2.63 7.73
C ILE A 69 9.74 2.83 9.07
N LEU A 70 10.57 1.88 9.51
CA LEU A 70 11.33 2.01 10.76
C LEU A 70 12.37 3.13 10.67
N GLN A 71 13.09 3.26 9.56
CA GLN A 71 14.04 4.35 9.32
C GLN A 71 13.33 5.71 9.34
N LEU A 72 12.24 5.84 8.58
CA LEU A 72 11.42 7.04 8.59
C LEU A 72 10.89 7.34 10.00
N ARG A 73 10.46 6.32 10.75
CA ARG A 73 10.07 6.49 12.16
C ARG A 73 11.22 7.01 13.00
N VAL A 74 12.44 6.48 12.89
CA VAL A 74 13.59 6.97 13.67
C VAL A 74 13.91 8.42 13.31
N ILE A 75 13.90 8.77 12.03
CA ILE A 75 14.13 10.15 11.55
C ILE A 75 13.05 11.09 12.10
N LEU A 76 11.78 10.70 11.99
CA LEU A 76 10.64 11.52 12.40
C LEU A 76 10.43 11.57 13.92
N THR A 77 10.78 10.51 14.64
CA THR A 77 10.62 10.45 16.11
C THR A 77 11.88 10.86 16.87
N GLY A 78 12.96 11.22 16.18
CA GLY A 78 14.20 11.73 16.78
C GLY A 78 14.82 10.80 17.82
N LYS A 79 14.41 9.53 17.88
CA LYS A 79 14.73 8.63 19.00
C LYS A 79 16.14 8.03 18.95
N GLY A 80 16.97 8.50 18.01
CA GLY A 80 18.34 8.05 17.76
C GLY A 80 19.42 9.00 18.26
N GLY A 81 19.08 10.11 18.91
CA GLY A 81 20.08 11.02 19.47
C GLY A 81 19.49 11.96 20.50
N GLN A 82 20.17 12.01 21.66
CA GLN A 82 20.11 13.05 22.70
C GLN A 82 18.91 13.01 23.67
N ASP A 83 19.04 13.28 24.96
CA ASP A 83 20.16 13.60 25.86
C ASP A 83 19.56 13.62 27.29
N SER A 84 20.17 13.06 28.34
CA SER A 84 21.24 13.68 29.15
C SER A 84 21.06 15.18 29.35
N SER A 85 20.45 15.57 30.48
CA SER A 85 20.72 16.81 31.21
C SER A 85 20.94 18.08 30.38
N ARG A 86 20.01 19.04 30.51
CA ARG A 86 20.34 20.28 31.23
C ARG A 86 19.12 21.14 31.48
N GLU A 87 18.92 21.36 32.77
CA GLU A 87 18.19 22.45 33.38
C GLU A 87 18.58 23.80 32.76
N THR A 88 17.62 24.72 32.61
CA THR A 88 17.80 26.14 32.95
C THR A 88 16.42 26.74 33.18
N SER A 89 16.06 26.86 34.45
CA SER A 89 15.03 27.77 34.95
C SER A 89 15.48 29.21 34.71
N LEU A 90 14.63 30.05 34.12
CA LEU A 90 14.70 31.50 34.30
C LEU A 90 13.28 32.07 34.39
N SER A 91 12.92 32.42 35.61
CA SER A 91 11.81 33.30 35.97
C SER A 91 12.07 34.71 35.45
N ARG A 92 11.05 35.38 34.90
CA ARG A 92 11.06 36.85 34.75
C ARG A 92 9.62 37.39 34.77
N GLU A 93 9.27 37.86 35.96
CA GLU A 93 8.41 38.99 36.37
C GLU A 93 7.38 39.56 35.37
N GLU A 94 6.14 39.60 35.85
CA GLU A 94 5.02 40.40 35.36
C GLU A 94 5.32 41.92 35.45
N GLU A 95 4.75 42.71 34.53
CA GLU A 95 4.09 43.99 34.84
C GLU A 95 3.12 44.38 33.68
N PRO A 96 1.97 45.01 33.95
CA PRO A 96 0.89 45.22 32.97
C PRO A 96 0.90 46.64 32.38
N VAL A 97 0.61 46.78 31.08
CA VAL A 97 0.27 48.09 30.49
C VAL A 97 -0.96 47.97 29.60
N GLN A 98 -2.05 48.56 30.07
CA GLN A 98 -3.27 48.82 29.30
C GLN A 98 -2.98 49.87 28.23
N THR A 99 -3.35 49.60 26.98
CA THR A 99 -3.67 50.66 26.01
C THR A 99 -4.83 50.20 25.14
N THR A 100 -5.95 50.87 25.33
CA THR A 100 -7.13 50.80 24.47
C THR A 100 -6.81 51.34 23.08
N ARG A 101 -7.06 50.58 22.01
CA ARG A 101 -7.56 51.07 20.71
C ARG A 101 -7.85 49.92 19.73
N SER A 102 -9.14 49.82 19.37
CA SER A 102 -9.72 49.44 18.07
C SER A 102 -9.23 48.17 17.34
N SER A 103 -10.10 47.16 17.36
CA SER A 103 -10.57 46.38 16.20
C SER A 103 -9.66 46.33 14.96
N ASP A 104 -8.92 45.22 14.87
CA ASP A 104 -8.78 44.34 13.70
C ASP A 104 -7.62 43.41 14.01
N THR A 105 -7.89 42.34 14.77
CA THR A 105 -6.90 41.27 14.97
C THR A 105 -6.84 40.46 13.68
N ASP A 106 -5.90 40.83 12.81
CA ASP A 106 -5.35 39.98 11.77
C ASP A 106 -5.13 38.58 12.36
N SER A 107 -5.97 37.63 11.98
CA SER A 107 -5.86 36.26 12.46
C SER A 107 -4.62 35.66 11.79
N THR A 108 -3.50 35.64 12.52
CA THR A 108 -2.21 35.08 12.07
C THR A 108 -2.27 33.57 11.78
N TYR A 109 -3.36 32.90 12.17
CA TYR A 109 -3.53 31.47 12.07
C TYR A 109 -4.59 31.10 11.01
N ASP A 110 -4.50 29.89 10.47
CA ASP A 110 -5.41 29.43 9.42
C ASP A 110 -6.87 29.43 9.90
N GLN A 111 -7.66 30.36 9.35
CA GLN A 111 -9.07 30.53 9.70
C GLN A 111 -9.89 29.27 9.42
N LYS A 112 -9.51 28.47 8.41
CA LYS A 112 -10.22 27.23 8.08
C LYS A 112 -10.03 26.19 9.18
N LEU A 113 -8.81 26.09 9.73
CA LEU A 113 -8.52 25.21 10.85
C LEU A 113 -9.31 25.63 12.09
N ILE A 114 -9.34 26.92 12.40
CA ILE A 114 -10.10 27.46 13.54
C ILE A 114 -11.58 27.08 13.43
N LEU A 115 -12.20 27.35 12.28
CA LEU A 115 -13.62 27.04 12.05
C LEU A 115 -13.91 25.54 12.15
N TRP A 116 -12.99 24.70 11.64
CA TRP A 116 -13.12 23.25 11.72
C TRP A 116 -13.03 22.73 13.15
N LEU A 117 -12.08 23.23 13.95
CA LEU A 117 -11.95 22.87 15.37
C LEU A 117 -13.15 23.35 16.20
N GLN A 118 -13.68 24.55 15.93
CA GLN A 118 -14.92 25.04 16.56
C GLN A 118 -16.11 24.11 16.25
N LYS A 119 -16.23 23.62 15.01
CA LYS A 119 -17.27 22.65 14.63
C LYS A 119 -17.13 21.32 15.39
N LEU A 120 -15.92 20.93 15.75
CA LEU A 120 -15.65 19.75 16.59
C LEU A 120 -15.84 19.99 18.10
N GLN A 121 -16.36 21.16 18.47
CA GLN A 121 -16.60 21.60 19.85
C GLN A 121 -15.32 21.64 20.69
N PHE A 122 -14.24 22.18 20.12
CA PHE A 122 -13.04 22.52 20.87
C PHE A 122 -13.23 23.91 21.50
N ASP A 123 -12.78 24.06 22.74
CA ASP A 123 -12.74 25.33 23.44
C ASP A 123 -11.64 26.25 22.87
N GLN A 124 -11.78 27.55 23.09
CA GLN A 124 -10.89 28.55 22.49
C GLN A 124 -9.44 28.41 22.96
N GLU A 125 -9.21 27.99 24.21
CA GLU A 125 -7.88 27.75 24.75
C GLU A 125 -7.19 26.62 23.98
N THR A 126 -7.88 25.48 23.81
CA THR A 126 -7.36 24.35 23.04
C THR A 126 -7.14 24.70 21.57
N ILE A 127 -8.05 25.48 20.95
CA ILE A 127 -7.88 25.95 19.56
C ILE A 127 -6.60 26.77 19.44
N ASN A 128 -6.36 27.69 20.37
CA ASN A 128 -5.15 28.51 20.36
C ASN A 128 -3.89 27.63 20.50
N THR A 129 -3.90 26.61 21.37
CA THR A 129 -2.79 25.66 21.50
C THR A 129 -2.51 24.92 20.18
N VAL A 130 -3.55 24.51 19.46
CA VAL A 130 -3.38 23.83 18.17
C VAL A 130 -2.89 24.79 17.09
N CYS A 131 -3.39 26.03 17.07
CA CYS A 131 -3.00 27.05 16.10
C CYS A 131 -1.57 27.57 16.32
N GLN A 132 -1.06 27.55 17.55
CA GLN A 132 0.33 27.91 17.88
C GLN A 132 1.37 27.01 17.19
N GLU A 133 1.00 25.78 16.83
CA GLU A 133 1.85 24.85 16.08
C GLU A 133 1.84 25.13 14.57
N GLU A 134 1.21 26.22 14.13
CA GLU A 134 1.19 26.72 12.75
C GLU A 134 0.65 25.72 11.71
N TYR A 135 -0.15 24.74 12.13
CA TYR A 135 -0.81 23.83 11.21
C TYR A 135 -1.82 24.57 10.33
N THR A 136 -1.85 24.24 9.03
CA THR A 136 -3.03 24.52 8.20
C THR A 136 -4.07 23.40 8.35
N LEU A 137 -5.31 23.66 7.95
CA LEU A 137 -6.35 22.63 7.91
C LEU A 137 -5.92 21.45 7.02
N LYS A 138 -5.25 21.74 5.90
CA LYS A 138 -4.76 20.71 4.99
C LYS A 138 -3.73 19.82 5.69
N ASP A 139 -2.76 20.42 6.38
CA ASP A 139 -1.73 19.66 7.09
C ASP A 139 -2.36 18.79 8.19
N MET A 140 -3.32 19.35 8.94
CA MET A 140 -4.05 18.63 9.99
C MET A 140 -4.82 17.42 9.44
N LEU A 141 -5.43 17.54 8.26
CA LEU A 141 -6.25 16.48 7.67
C LEU A 141 -5.43 15.46 6.89
N GLU A 142 -4.41 15.87 6.14
CA GLU A 142 -3.69 15.01 5.19
C GLU A 142 -2.35 14.48 5.73
N LEU A 143 -1.63 15.28 6.52
CA LEU A 143 -0.23 15.01 6.86
C LEU A 143 0.00 14.63 8.32
N VAL A 144 -0.78 15.19 9.24
CA VAL A 144 -0.62 14.98 10.68
C VAL A 144 -0.73 13.50 11.06
N THR A 145 0.19 13.05 11.92
CA THR A 145 0.23 11.69 12.46
C THR A 145 -0.32 11.65 13.89
N TRP A 146 -0.60 10.44 14.39
CA TRP A 146 -1.00 10.26 15.78
C TRP A 146 0.04 10.77 16.78
N ASN A 147 1.34 10.71 16.43
CA ASN A 147 2.39 11.19 17.32
C ASN A 147 2.36 12.72 17.44
N ASP A 148 2.09 13.43 16.34
CA ASP A 148 1.99 14.88 16.33
C ASP A 148 0.80 15.33 17.17
N VAL A 149 -0.35 14.66 17.02
CA VAL A 149 -1.54 14.87 17.88
C VAL A 149 -1.24 14.57 19.36
N LYS A 150 -0.33 13.64 19.64
CA LYS A 150 0.09 13.32 21.02
C LYS A 150 1.04 14.36 21.60
N GLN A 151 1.79 15.07 20.75
CA GLN A 151 2.69 16.15 21.18
C GLN A 151 1.93 17.45 21.46
N LEU A 152 0.76 17.66 20.83
CA LEU A 152 -0.15 18.73 21.19
C LEU A 152 -0.45 18.71 22.70
N GLN A 153 -0.23 19.83 23.38
CA GLN A 153 -0.44 20.00 24.82
C GLN A 153 -1.93 20.10 25.22
N ILE A 154 -2.78 19.31 24.57
CA ILE A 154 -4.23 19.29 24.78
C ILE A 154 -4.66 18.05 25.59
N ARG A 155 -5.84 18.08 26.21
CA ARG A 155 -6.32 16.97 27.06
C ARG A 155 -6.53 15.68 26.24
N GLY A 156 -6.23 14.52 26.82
CA GLY A 156 -6.26 13.23 26.12
C GLY A 156 -7.60 12.91 25.40
N GLY A 157 -8.74 13.27 25.98
CA GLY A 157 -10.04 13.10 25.33
C GLY A 157 -10.21 13.94 24.06
N LEU A 158 -9.65 15.16 24.04
CA LEU A 158 -9.64 16.04 22.88
C LEU A 158 -8.69 15.51 21.80
N ARG A 159 -7.52 14.96 22.19
CA ARG A 159 -6.61 14.26 21.26
C ARG A 159 -7.31 13.13 20.51
N CYS A 160 -8.06 12.30 21.23
CA CYS A 160 -8.82 11.19 20.64
C CYS A 160 -9.91 11.71 19.70
N ARG A 161 -10.59 12.81 20.05
CA ARG A 161 -11.63 13.42 19.20
C ARG A 161 -11.03 14.01 17.92
N LEU A 162 -9.93 14.74 18.05
CA LEU A 162 -9.20 15.33 16.92
C LEU A 162 -8.74 14.23 15.96
N TRP A 163 -8.07 13.20 16.48
CA TRP A 163 -7.58 12.08 15.68
C TRP A 163 -8.71 11.31 14.98
N ARG A 164 -9.85 11.11 15.67
CA ARG A 164 -11.02 10.48 15.05
C ARG A 164 -11.55 11.30 13.86
N ALA A 165 -11.64 12.63 14.00
CA ALA A 165 -12.11 13.51 12.93
C ALA A 165 -11.15 13.50 11.72
N VAL A 166 -9.83 13.48 11.97
CA VAL A 166 -8.81 13.33 10.91
C VAL A 166 -8.97 12.00 10.18
N LEU A 167 -9.11 10.88 10.91
CA LEU A 167 -9.31 9.56 10.29
C LEU A 167 -10.60 9.50 9.47
N GLU A 168 -11.71 10.06 9.98
CA GLU A 168 -12.99 10.07 9.28
C GLU A 168 -12.92 10.81 7.94
N HIS A 169 -12.16 11.91 7.88
CA HIS A 169 -11.90 12.63 6.62
C HIS A 169 -11.16 11.73 5.63
N ARG A 170 -10.04 11.13 6.06
CA ARG A 170 -9.20 10.27 5.21
C ARG A 170 -9.96 9.05 4.69
N THR A 171 -10.86 8.47 5.49
CA THR A 171 -11.68 7.33 5.05
C THR A 171 -12.74 7.73 4.03
N LYS A 172 -13.34 8.92 4.16
CA LYS A 172 -14.35 9.40 3.19
C LYS A 172 -13.73 9.76 1.84
N ASP A 173 -12.49 10.25 1.83
CA ASP A 173 -11.77 10.52 0.59
C ASP A 173 -11.44 9.23 -0.18
N LEU A 174 -11.21 8.12 0.54
CA LEU A 174 -10.95 6.81 -0.06
C LEU A 174 -12.19 6.16 -0.69
N ASP A 175 -13.39 6.44 -0.17
CA ASP A 175 -14.65 5.90 -0.72
C ASP A 175 -15.16 6.73 -1.93
N ASN A 176 -14.65 7.93 -2.15
CA ASN A 176 -15.06 8.86 -3.21
C ASN A 176 -14.09 8.90 -4.42
N GLY A 177 -13.02 8.10 -4.41
CA GLY A 177 -12.03 7.98 -5.49
C GLY A 177 -12.08 6.62 -6.17
#